data_AF-A0A974P6X9-F1
#
_entry.id   AF-A0A974P6X9-F1
#
_cell.length_a   1.000
_cell.length_b   1.000
_cell.length_c   1.000
_cell.angle_alpha   90.00
_cell.angle_beta   90.00
_cell.angle_gamma   90.00
#
_symmetry.space_group_name_H-M   'P 1'
#
loop_
_entity.id
_entity.type
_entity.pdbx_description
1 polymer ?
#
loop_
_entity_poly.entity_id
_entity_poly.type
_entity_poly.pdbx_seq_one_letter_code
_entity_poly.pdbx_strand_id
1 'polypeptide(L)'
;MDTHIAWDIGVAGLGEQLAARLDACFIRQTYSRLVVDCNRRPGAPEAMPEVSDGVSIPGNLALHPQAMAARRAEIYQPYQDAIAAELTAGWAGRPSWSRSTASRR
;
A
#
# COMPACT_ATOMS: atom_id res chain seq x y z
N MET A 1 -22.48 1.36 -6.20
CA MET A 1 -21.05 1.54 -6.49
C MET A 1 -20.32 1.14 -5.21
N ASP A 2 -20.45 -0.13 -4.84
CA ASP A 2 -20.16 -0.65 -3.49
C ASP A 2 -19.34 -1.93 -3.53
N THR A 3 -18.65 -2.17 -4.65
CA THR A 3 -17.83 -3.36 -4.81
C THR A 3 -16.41 -3.04 -4.33
N HIS A 4 -15.88 -3.91 -3.48
CA HIS A 4 -14.55 -3.88 -2.83
C HIS A 4 -13.33 -3.82 -3.79
N ILE A 5 -13.58 -3.66 -5.09
CA ILE A 5 -12.61 -3.77 -6.18
C ILE A 5 -11.63 -2.59 -6.17
N ALA A 6 -12.11 -1.39 -5.77
CA ALA A 6 -11.31 -0.18 -5.76
C ALA A 6 -10.51 0.04 -4.45
N TRP A 7 -11.05 -0.42 -3.32
CA TRP A 7 -10.46 -0.24 -1.99
C TRP A 7 -10.87 -1.38 -1.05
N ASP A 8 -9.95 -1.78 -0.19
CA ASP A 8 -10.25 -2.71 0.90
C ASP A 8 -11.05 -1.99 1.99
N ILE A 9 -12.38 -2.09 1.91
CA ILE A 9 -13.32 -1.49 2.86
C ILE A 9 -12.99 -1.98 4.28
N GLY A 10 -12.78 -1.04 5.20
CA GLY A 10 -12.48 -1.33 6.62
C GLY A 10 -11.00 -1.51 6.97
N VAL A 11 -10.10 -1.63 5.98
CA VAL A 11 -8.67 -1.83 6.25
C VAL A 11 -8.00 -0.62 6.90
N ALA A 12 -8.43 0.61 6.58
CA ALA A 12 -7.87 1.81 7.22
C ALA A 12 -8.11 1.79 8.74
N GLY A 13 -9.36 1.60 9.17
CA GLY A 13 -9.71 1.58 10.59
C GLY A 13 -9.15 0.37 11.34
N LEU A 14 -9.03 -0.79 10.69
CA LEU A 14 -8.35 -1.96 11.26
C LEU A 14 -6.84 -1.72 11.39
N GLY A 15 -6.21 -1.18 10.35
CA GLY A 15 -4.77 -0.94 10.32
C GLY A 15 -4.31 0.07 11.38
N GLU A 16 -5.03 1.18 11.53
CA GLU A 16 -4.78 2.16 12.60
C GLU A 16 -4.88 1.54 14.00
N GLN A 17 -5.91 0.72 14.21
CA GLN A 17 -6.10 0.01 15.47
C GLN A 17 -5.01 -1.04 15.76
N LEU A 18 -4.53 -1.74 14.74
CA LEU A 18 -3.45 -2.71 14.88
C LEU A 18 -2.12 -2.02 15.16
N ALA A 19 -1.81 -0.93 14.45
CA ALA A 19 -0.63 -0.11 14.72
C ALA A 19 -0.58 0.37 16.17
N ALA A 20 -1.70 0.90 16.68
CA ALA A 20 -1.79 1.32 18.07
C ALA A 20 -1.57 0.17 19.06
N ARG A 21 -2.13 -1.01 18.81
CA ARG A 21 -1.98 -2.20 19.68
C ARG A 21 -0.60 -2.83 19.62
N LEU A 22 0.09 -2.71 18.50
CA LEU A 22 1.38 -3.36 18.25
C LEU A 22 2.59 -2.43 18.46
N ASP A 23 2.37 -1.15 18.79
CA ASP A 23 3.43 -0.14 18.83
C ASP A 23 4.22 -0.13 17.51
N ALA A 24 3.47 -0.04 16.40
CA ALA A 24 3.97 -0.18 15.03
C ALA A 24 3.52 0.98 14.14
N CYS A 25 4.25 1.22 13.06
CA CYS A 25 3.86 2.16 12.01
C CYS A 25 2.86 1.51 11.05
N PHE A 26 1.86 2.29 10.60
CA PHE A 26 0.93 1.89 9.55
C PHE A 26 0.97 2.90 8.40
N ILE A 27 1.52 2.44 7.27
CA ILE A 27 1.52 3.19 6.02
C ILE A 27 0.38 2.65 5.15
N ARG A 28 -0.45 3.55 4.62
CA ARG A 28 -1.56 3.20 3.73
C ARG A 28 -1.50 3.99 2.42
N GLN A 29 -1.90 3.33 1.35
CA GLN A 29 -2.13 3.99 0.07
C GLN A 29 -3.41 4.85 0.15
N THR A 30 -3.35 6.07 -0.39
CA THR A 30 -4.49 7.01 -0.41
C THR A 30 -5.33 6.90 -1.68
N TYR A 31 -4.73 6.41 -2.77
CA TYR A 31 -5.40 6.16 -4.04
C TYR A 31 -5.95 4.73 -4.12
N SER A 32 -6.92 4.53 -5.01
CA SER A 32 -7.42 3.19 -5.32
C SER A 32 -6.32 2.33 -5.94
N ARG A 33 -6.31 1.03 -5.62
CA ARG A 33 -5.45 0.04 -6.27
C ARG A 33 -5.66 -0.07 -7.79
N LEU A 34 -6.83 0.38 -8.28
CA LEU A 34 -7.13 0.40 -9.72
C LEU A 34 -6.44 1.55 -10.45
N VAL A 35 -6.03 2.61 -9.74
CA VAL A 35 -5.19 3.67 -10.32
C VAL A 35 -3.78 3.14 -10.48
N VAL A 36 -3.19 2.64 -9.40
CA VAL A 36 -1.95 1.87 -9.43
C VAL A 36 -1.91 0.96 -8.22
N ASP A 37 -1.67 -0.34 -8.42
CA ASP A 37 -1.54 -1.31 -7.35
C ASP A 37 -0.10 -1.27 -6.82
N CYS A 38 0.09 -0.63 -5.67
CA CYS A 38 1.40 -0.51 -5.02
C CYS A 38 1.95 -1.84 -4.50
N ASN A 39 1.13 -2.90 -4.45
CA ASN A 39 1.55 -4.25 -4.03
C ASN A 39 1.98 -5.13 -5.22
N ARG A 40 2.15 -4.55 -6.41
CA ARG A 40 2.70 -5.20 -7.59
C ARG A 40 4.13 -4.75 -7.87
N ARG A 41 4.84 -5.57 -8.67
CA ARG A 41 6.20 -5.22 -9.14
C ARG A 41 6.13 -3.94 -9.99
N PRO A 42 7.14 -3.04 -9.91
CA PRO A 42 7.17 -1.86 -10.75
C PRO A 42 7.15 -2.25 -12.24
N GLY A 43 6.25 -1.65 -13.01
CA GLY A 43 6.14 -1.88 -14.45
C GLY A 43 5.42 -3.18 -14.85
N ALA A 44 4.93 -3.97 -13.89
CA ALA A 44 4.09 -5.11 -14.18
C ALA A 44 2.73 -4.65 -14.74
N PRO A 45 2.18 -5.27 -15.81
CA PRO A 45 0.87 -4.92 -16.36
C PRO A 45 -0.25 -4.94 -15.30
N GLU A 46 -0.14 -5.84 -14.32
CA GLU A 46 -1.08 -6.01 -13.22
C GLU A 46 -1.09 -4.82 -12.24
N ALA A 47 -0.11 -3.91 -12.31
CA ALA A 47 -0.10 -2.70 -11.51
C ALA A 47 -1.16 -1.68 -11.97
N MET A 48 -1.60 -1.73 -13.25
CA MET A 48 -2.61 -0.83 -13.81
C MET A 48 -3.52 -1.64 -14.76
N PRO A 49 -4.31 -2.59 -14.24
CA PRO A 49 -4.99 -3.57 -15.07
C PRO A 49 -6.15 -2.95 -15.84
N GLU A 50 -6.32 -3.35 -17.11
CA GLU A 50 -7.46 -2.98 -17.95
C GLU A 50 -8.78 -3.65 -17.51
N VAL A 51 -8.67 -4.78 -16.80
CA VAL A 51 -9.80 -5.55 -16.27
C VAL A 51 -9.47 -6.01 -14.86
N SER A 52 -10.41 -5.83 -13.93
CA SER A 52 -10.34 -6.36 -12.57
C SER A 52 -11.66 -7.05 -12.22
N ASP A 53 -11.58 -8.27 -11.69
CA ASP A 53 -12.75 -9.08 -11.32
C ASP A 53 -13.82 -9.20 -12.42
N GLY A 54 -13.36 -9.33 -13.67
CA GLY A 54 -14.23 -9.40 -14.85
C GLY A 54 -14.85 -8.07 -15.28
N VAL A 55 -14.54 -6.97 -14.60
CA VAL A 55 -15.02 -5.63 -14.90
C VAL A 55 -13.92 -4.83 -15.60
N SER A 56 -14.24 -4.24 -16.75
CA SER A 56 -13.32 -3.33 -17.44
C SER A 56 -13.08 -2.07 -16.62
N ILE A 57 -11.84 -1.59 -16.62
CA ILE A 57 -11.40 -0.35 -15.99
C ILE A 57 -11.13 0.67 -17.10
N PRO A 58 -12.11 1.52 -17.47
CA PRO A 58 -11.99 2.40 -18.64
C PRO A 58 -10.78 3.33 -18.58
N GLY A 59 -10.44 3.80 -17.37
CA GLY A 59 -9.29 4.66 -17.13
C GLY A 59 -7.93 3.96 -17.24
N ASN A 60 -7.90 2.66 -17.51
CA ASN A 60 -6.68 1.87 -17.73
C ASN A 60 -6.55 1.32 -19.15
N LEU A 61 -7.60 1.37 -19.97
CA LEU A 61 -7.58 0.88 -21.35
C LEU A 61 -6.52 1.62 -22.18
N ALA A 62 -5.60 0.87 -22.79
CA ALA A 62 -4.53 1.38 -23.64
C ALA A 62 -3.77 2.56 -23.01
N LEU A 63 -3.46 2.47 -21.71
CA LEU A 63 -2.85 3.56 -20.96
C LEU A 63 -1.54 4.04 -21.61
N HIS A 64 -1.45 5.33 -21.92
CA HIS A 64 -0.25 5.89 -22.51
C HIS A 64 0.96 5.75 -21.56
N PRO A 65 2.17 5.45 -22.06
CA PRO A 65 3.37 5.30 -21.23
C PRO A 65 3.63 6.50 -20.31
N GLN A 66 3.29 7.72 -20.75
CA GLN A 66 3.43 8.93 -19.94
C GLN A 66 2.47 8.96 -18.74
N ALA A 67 1.25 8.46 -18.90
CA ALA A 67 0.29 8.33 -17.79
C ALA A 67 0.74 7.24 -16.80
N MET A 68 1.29 6.13 -17.30
CA MET A 68 1.90 5.10 -16.43
C MET A 68 3.07 5.69 -15.62
N ALA A 69 3.93 6.47 -16.28
CA ALA A 69 5.07 7.12 -15.63
C ALA A 69 4.61 8.12 -14.56
N ALA A 70 3.59 8.93 -14.83
CA ALA A 70 3.03 9.89 -13.87
C ALA A 70 2.48 9.17 -12.62
N ARG A 71 1.63 8.14 -12.80
CA ARG A 71 1.10 7.34 -11.67
C ARG A 71 2.22 6.69 -10.86
N ARG A 72 3.28 6.22 -11.52
CA ARG A 72 4.44 5.67 -10.83
C ARG A 72 5.18 6.73 -10.02
N ALA A 73 5.45 7.89 -10.60
CA ALA A 73 6.20 8.96 -9.95
C ALA A 73 5.42 9.61 -8.80
N GLU A 74 4.11 9.78 -8.94
CA GLU A 74 3.29 10.55 -8.01
C GLU A 74 2.64 9.69 -6.92
N ILE A 75 2.49 8.38 -7.14
CA ILE A 75 1.75 7.48 -6.23
C ILE A 75 2.60 6.28 -5.81
N TYR A 76 3.11 5.51 -6.77
CA TYR A 76 3.85 4.28 -6.46
C TYR A 76 5.15 4.55 -5.71
N GLN A 77 5.98 5.44 -6.25
CA GLN A 77 7.30 5.72 -5.71
C GLN A 77 7.22 6.33 -4.30
N PRO A 78 6.39 7.36 -4.04
CA PRO A 78 6.26 7.91 -2.69
C PRO A 78 5.77 6.88 -1.65
N TYR A 79 4.89 5.96 -2.05
CA TYR A 79 4.45 4.88 -1.16
C TYR A 79 5.60 3.92 -0.80
N GLN A 80 6.39 3.49 -1.78
CA GLN A 80 7.55 2.63 -1.54
C GLN A 80 8.64 3.33 -0.74
N ASP A 81 8.88 4.62 -1.01
CA ASP A 81 9.87 5.43 -0.30
C ASP A 81 9.50 5.59 1.17
N ALA A 82 8.22 5.80 1.49
CA ALA A 82 7.74 5.86 2.87
C ALA A 82 8.01 4.54 3.62
N ILE A 83 7.74 3.39 3.00
CA ILE A 83 8.02 2.07 3.59
C ILE A 83 9.53 1.89 3.81
N ALA A 84 10.35 2.22 2.81
CA ALA A 84 11.79 2.11 2.90
C ALA A 84 12.38 3.01 4.01
N ALA A 85 11.85 4.22 4.16
CA ALA A 85 12.24 5.14 5.22
C ALA A 85 11.92 4.57 6.61
N GLU A 86 10.71 4.03 6.82
CA GLU A 86 10.31 3.43 8.09
C GLU A 86 11.13 2.17 8.42
N LEU A 87 11.42 1.32 7.44
CA LEU A 87 12.29 0.16 7.64
C LEU A 87 13.70 0.57 8.03
N THR A 88 14.24 1.61 7.37
CA THR A 88 15.56 2.15 7.68
C THR A 88 15.61 2.73 9.09
N ALA A 89 14.61 3.53 9.48
CA ALA A 89 14.50 4.12 10.81
C ALA A 89 14.34 3.05 11.91
N GLY A 90 13.50 2.03 11.66
CA GLY A 90 13.23 0.93 12.59
C GLY A 90 14.42 -0.03 12.77
N TRP A 91 15.27 -0.20 11.75
CA TRP A 91 16.49 -0.99 11.83
C TRP A 91 17.69 -0.26 12.42
N ALA A 92 17.73 1.08 12.36
CA ALA A 92 18.85 1.91 12.83
C ALA A 92 18.98 2.00 14.37
N GLY A 93 18.66 0.95 15.13
CA GLY A 93 18.85 0.94 16.59
C GLY A 93 18.09 -0.08 17.43
N ARG A 94 17.41 -1.08 16.83
CA ARG A 94 16.70 -2.11 17.61
C ARG A 94 17.51 -3.41 17.71
N PRO A 95 18.07 -3.77 18.88
CA PRO A 95 18.57 -5.13 19.08
C PRO A 95 17.38 -6.09 18.97
N SER A 96 17.63 -7.23 18.33
CA SER A 96 16.71 -8.33 18.04
C SER A 96 15.50 -8.45 18.99
N TRP A 97 14.31 -8.47 18.39
CA TRP A 97 13.02 -8.88 18.95
C TRP A 97 13.15 -9.68 20.27
N SER A 98 13.08 -8.98 21.40
CA SER A 98 12.81 -9.56 22.72
C SER A 98 12.06 -8.55 23.57
N ARG A 99 10.76 -8.41 23.33
CA ARG A 99 9.85 -7.83 24.34
C ARG A 99 9.13 -8.98 25.02
N SER A 100 9.84 -9.66 25.92
CA SER A 100 9.19 -10.28 27.07
C SER A 100 9.03 -9.19 28.12
N THR A 101 7.92 -8.46 28.06
CA THR A 101 7.49 -7.61 29.18
C THR A 101 6.37 -8.32 29.89
N ALA A 102 6.74 -8.84 31.06
CA ALA A 102 5.88 -9.49 32.01
C ALA A 102 4.58 -8.71 32.26
N SER A 103 3.48 -9.45 32.21
CA SER A 103 2.20 -9.11 32.83
C SER A 103 2.41 -8.43 34.19
N ARG A 104 2.06 -7.15 34.30
CA ARG A 104 1.68 -6.57 35.59
C ARG A 104 0.16 -6.56 35.67
N ARG A 105 -0.31 -7.20 36.74
CA ARG A 105 -1.69 -7.18 37.23
C ARG A 105 -2.13 -5.77 37.58
#